data_AF-A0A0F6AGE6-F1
#
_entry.id   AF-A0A0F6AGE6-F1
#
_cell.length_a   1.000
_cell.length_b   1.000
_cell.length_c   1.000
_cell.angle_alpha   90.00
_cell.angle_beta   90.00
_cell.angle_gamma   90.00
#
_symmetry.space_group_name_H-M   'P 1'
#
loop_
_entity.id
_entity.type
_entity.pdbx_description
1 polymer ?
#
loop_
_entity_poly.entity_id
_entity_poly.type
_entity_poly.pdbx_seq_one_letter_code
_entity_poly.pdbx_strand_id
1 'polypeptide(L)'
;MNEQQRQQLENHLAHLRLEIDPILAKQYPSFAGKPYPLGRCKEIRNAVLDKLHTQLTQEKVPEAIEPLSAKLSGGQVLKPVWGTLRDEYFQNAILIDDWYIDAANDTVNPNKPRVEIVKLAESGFSAISSFEQFCTIAQKYWQVTLYQNDLFPALAPFLPLVCVNQQGACWLGAANDDMISLARKSEFRLSERILSTLPNTPQHIKTAWYTQYGYLSDHLLQRTEVDPTTFCQSYRAQQKDSDLLFRDAIVKAYLQLAKGVSIA
;
A
#
# COMPACT_ATOMS: atom_id res chain seq x y z
N MET A 1 2.03 -25.60 -11.29
CA MET A 1 3.01 -25.34 -12.36
C MET A 1 4.26 -26.13 -12.03
N ASN A 2 4.84 -26.82 -13.00
CA ASN A 2 6.18 -27.39 -12.85
C ASN A 2 7.26 -26.31 -13.07
N GLU A 3 8.53 -26.66 -12.90
CA GLU A 3 9.65 -25.71 -13.02
C GLU A 3 9.77 -25.08 -14.41
N GLN A 4 9.57 -25.87 -15.47
CA GLN A 4 9.61 -25.40 -16.85
C GLN A 4 8.50 -24.36 -17.12
N GLN A 5 7.27 -24.68 -16.72
CA GLN A 5 6.12 -23.79 -16.84
C GLN A 5 6.33 -22.48 -16.06
N ARG A 6 6.91 -22.56 -14.86
CA ARG A 6 7.27 -21.40 -14.04
C ARG A 6 8.28 -20.50 -14.78
N GLN A 7 9.36 -21.08 -15.33
CA GLN A 7 10.38 -20.32 -16.04
C GLN A 7 9.86 -19.69 -17.35
N GLN A 8 9.01 -20.41 -18.08
CA GLN A 8 8.35 -19.88 -19.28
C GLN A 8 7.46 -18.68 -18.93
N LEU A 9 6.67 -18.80 -17.85
CA LEU A 9 5.84 -17.69 -17.36
C LEU A 9 6.69 -16.50 -16.90
N GLU A 10 7.75 -16.72 -16.14
CA GLU A 10 8.68 -15.65 -15.72
C GLU A 10 9.23 -14.87 -16.93
N ASN A 11 9.73 -15.61 -17.93
CA ASN A 11 10.26 -15.02 -19.16
C ASN A 11 9.20 -14.24 -19.93
N HIS A 12 7.98 -14.78 -20.01
CA HIS A 12 6.86 -14.13 -20.67
C HIS A 12 6.47 -12.83 -19.98
N LEU A 13 6.33 -12.82 -18.65
CA LEU A 13 6.03 -11.60 -17.88
C LEU A 13 7.17 -10.57 -17.99
N ALA A 14 8.43 -11.02 -17.98
CA ALA A 14 9.58 -10.14 -18.21
C ALA A 14 9.60 -9.55 -19.63
N HIS A 15 9.06 -10.26 -20.62
CA HIS A 15 8.84 -9.73 -21.97
C HIS A 15 7.71 -8.70 -21.99
N LEU A 16 6.60 -8.93 -21.29
CA LEU A 16 5.52 -7.94 -21.16
C LEU A 16 6.03 -6.61 -20.59
N ARG A 17 6.97 -6.66 -19.63
CA ARG A 17 7.65 -5.48 -19.08
C ARG A 17 8.36 -4.64 -20.15
N LEU A 18 8.90 -5.23 -21.22
CA LEU A 18 9.57 -4.47 -22.29
C LEU A 18 8.61 -3.50 -23.02
N GLU A 19 7.33 -3.85 -23.09
CA GLU A 19 6.30 -3.01 -23.70
C GLU A 19 5.66 -2.05 -22.68
N ILE A 20 5.56 -2.48 -21.42
CA ILE A 20 4.93 -1.70 -20.34
C ILE A 20 5.86 -0.60 -19.82
N ASP A 21 7.13 -0.91 -19.61
CA ASP A 21 8.08 -0.03 -18.92
C ASP A 21 8.28 1.32 -19.63
N PRO A 22 8.40 1.40 -20.98
CA PRO A 22 8.51 2.69 -21.67
C PRO A 22 7.31 3.62 -21.45
N ILE A 23 6.10 3.06 -21.36
CA ILE A 23 4.86 3.81 -21.13
C ILE A 23 4.86 4.34 -19.69
N LEU A 24 5.11 3.46 -18.72
CA LEU A 24 5.12 3.83 -17.31
C LEU A 24 6.27 4.77 -16.97
N ALA A 25 7.46 4.62 -17.56
CA ALA A 25 8.58 5.52 -17.36
C ALA A 25 8.27 6.94 -17.84
N LYS A 26 7.48 7.10 -18.93
CA LYS A 26 7.03 8.41 -19.40
C LYS A 26 5.98 9.03 -18.46
N GLN A 27 5.06 8.23 -17.94
CA GLN A 27 3.98 8.69 -17.07
C GLN A 27 4.45 8.96 -15.63
N TYR A 28 5.39 8.15 -15.16
CA TYR A 28 5.89 8.12 -13.78
C TYR A 28 7.44 8.08 -13.76
N PRO A 29 8.11 9.15 -14.23
CA PRO A 29 9.56 9.14 -14.42
C PRO A 29 10.36 9.00 -13.11
N SER A 30 9.78 9.43 -11.98
CA SER A 30 10.40 9.31 -10.67
C SER A 30 9.36 9.13 -9.55
N PHE A 31 9.82 8.63 -8.40
CA PHE A 31 9.06 8.53 -7.16
C PHE A 31 9.97 8.81 -5.97
N ALA A 32 9.62 9.79 -5.12
CA ALA A 32 10.42 10.17 -3.95
C ALA A 32 11.92 10.38 -4.27
N GLY A 33 12.21 11.06 -5.40
CA GLY A 33 13.58 11.32 -5.87
C GLY A 33 14.28 10.15 -6.55
N LYS A 34 13.69 8.95 -6.58
CA LYS A 34 14.25 7.77 -7.26
C LYS A 34 13.73 7.68 -8.70
N PRO A 35 14.56 7.32 -9.68
CA PRO A 35 14.10 7.11 -11.05
C PRO A 35 13.26 5.84 -11.16
N TYR A 36 12.39 5.79 -12.18
CA TYR A 36 11.73 4.56 -12.60
C TYR A 36 12.77 3.42 -12.82
N PRO A 37 12.50 2.17 -12.39
CA PRO A 37 11.22 1.63 -11.88
C PRO A 37 11.08 1.70 -10.35
N LEU A 38 12.01 2.35 -9.64
CA LEU A 38 12.06 2.27 -8.18
C LEU A 38 10.80 2.82 -7.52
N GLY A 39 10.22 2.02 -6.62
CA GLY A 39 8.99 2.36 -5.92
C GLY A 39 7.69 2.27 -6.74
N ARG A 40 7.74 1.74 -7.97
CA ARG A 40 6.58 1.64 -8.88
C ARG A 40 5.99 0.22 -9.00
N CYS A 41 6.15 -0.61 -7.97
CA CYS A 41 5.66 -1.99 -8.00
C CYS A 41 4.15 -2.11 -8.19
N LYS A 42 3.36 -1.15 -7.67
CA LYS A 42 1.90 -1.15 -7.85
C LYS A 42 1.52 -0.93 -9.31
N GLU A 43 2.06 0.12 -9.92
CA GLU A 43 1.77 0.50 -11.30
C GLU A 43 2.22 -0.59 -12.27
N ILE A 44 3.42 -1.14 -12.06
CA ILE A 44 3.96 -2.24 -12.86
C ILE A 44 3.10 -3.51 -12.70
N ARG A 45 2.78 -3.92 -11.47
CA ARG A 45 1.93 -5.09 -11.22
C ARG A 45 0.58 -4.96 -11.89
N ASN A 46 -0.06 -3.79 -11.80
CA ASN A 46 -1.36 -3.55 -12.43
C ASN A 46 -1.27 -3.65 -13.95
N ALA A 47 -0.32 -2.96 -14.56
CA ALA A 47 -0.16 -2.99 -16.02
C ALA A 47 0.15 -4.39 -16.54
N VAL A 48 0.98 -5.16 -15.83
CA VAL A 48 1.26 -6.57 -16.17
C VAL A 48 0.01 -7.42 -16.02
N LEU A 49 -0.75 -7.25 -14.94
CA LEU A 49 -1.98 -7.99 -14.70
C LEU A 49 -3.05 -7.70 -15.76
N ASP A 50 -3.24 -6.43 -16.13
CA ASP A 50 -4.21 -6.01 -17.16
C ASP A 50 -3.85 -6.61 -18.53
N LYS A 51 -2.56 -6.58 -18.89
CA LYS A 51 -2.07 -7.15 -20.14
C LYS A 51 -2.16 -8.68 -20.14
N LEU A 52 -1.86 -9.31 -19.01
CA LEU A 52 -2.01 -10.75 -18.82
C LEU A 52 -3.48 -11.17 -18.97
N HIS A 53 -4.41 -10.45 -18.34
CA HIS A 53 -5.85 -10.69 -18.52
C HIS A 53 -6.28 -10.55 -19.99
N THR A 54 -5.79 -9.52 -20.69
CA THR A 54 -6.07 -9.35 -22.12
C THR A 54 -5.62 -10.58 -22.92
N GLN A 55 -4.39 -11.07 -22.70
CA GLN A 55 -3.87 -12.26 -23.38
C GLN A 55 -4.64 -13.54 -23.04
N LEU A 56 -5.09 -13.68 -21.79
CA LEU A 56 -5.89 -14.83 -21.33
C LEU A 56 -7.29 -14.90 -21.96
N THR A 57 -7.79 -13.80 -22.52
CA THR A 57 -9.08 -13.73 -23.23
C THR A 57 -8.98 -13.96 -24.74
N GLN A 58 -7.77 -14.12 -25.29
CA GLN A 58 -7.56 -14.36 -26.72
C GLN A 58 -7.96 -15.78 -27.11
N GLU A 59 -8.44 -15.98 -28.34
CA GLU A 59 -8.78 -17.30 -28.88
C GLU A 59 -7.62 -18.29 -28.80
N LYS A 60 -6.40 -17.79 -29.06
CA LYS A 60 -5.16 -18.54 -28.90
C LYS A 60 -4.32 -17.93 -27.80
N VAL A 61 -4.40 -18.54 -26.62
CA VAL A 61 -3.60 -18.19 -25.45
C VAL A 61 -2.13 -18.54 -25.71
N PRO A 62 -1.16 -17.66 -25.40
CA PRO A 62 0.26 -18.00 -25.46
C PRO A 62 0.62 -19.20 -24.58
N GLU A 63 1.45 -20.12 -25.09
CA GLU A 63 1.87 -21.34 -24.39
C GLU A 63 2.41 -21.05 -22.97
N ALA A 64 3.20 -19.99 -22.83
CA ALA A 64 3.80 -19.60 -21.56
C ALA A 64 2.79 -19.22 -20.46
N ILE A 65 1.55 -18.89 -20.81
CA ILE A 65 0.49 -18.53 -19.85
C ILE A 65 -0.67 -19.55 -19.83
N GLU A 66 -0.61 -20.62 -20.61
CA GLU A 66 -1.56 -21.74 -20.55
C GLU A 66 -1.74 -22.31 -19.12
N PRO A 67 -0.68 -22.47 -18.30
CA PRO A 67 -0.85 -22.95 -16.92
C PRO A 67 -1.72 -22.03 -16.06
N LEU A 68 -1.73 -20.72 -16.35
CA LEU A 68 -2.62 -19.78 -15.69
C LEU A 68 -4.05 -19.89 -16.25
N SER A 69 -4.19 -20.00 -17.57
CA SER A 69 -5.50 -20.20 -18.21
C SER A 69 -6.23 -21.43 -17.63
N ALA A 70 -5.54 -22.57 -17.53
CA ALA A 70 -6.10 -23.79 -16.95
C ALA A 70 -6.59 -23.61 -15.50
N LYS A 71 -5.84 -22.86 -14.68
CA LYS A 71 -6.24 -22.54 -13.29
C LYS A 71 -7.46 -21.62 -13.27
N LEU A 72 -7.51 -20.60 -14.13
CA LEU A 72 -8.65 -19.70 -14.20
C LEU A 72 -9.92 -20.44 -14.64
N SER A 73 -9.82 -21.37 -15.60
CA SER A 73 -10.93 -22.26 -15.97
C SER A 73 -11.38 -23.17 -14.82
N GLY A 74 -10.49 -23.49 -13.89
CA GLY A 74 -10.78 -24.20 -12.64
C GLY A 74 -11.38 -23.33 -11.53
N GLY A 75 -11.66 -22.05 -11.79
CA GLY A 75 -12.25 -21.11 -10.84
C GLY A 75 -11.25 -20.39 -9.93
N GLN A 76 -9.94 -20.59 -10.14
CA GLN A 76 -8.92 -19.80 -9.43
C GLN A 76 -8.93 -18.35 -9.95
N VAL A 77 -8.35 -17.44 -9.17
CA VAL A 77 -8.26 -16.01 -9.53
C VAL A 77 -6.83 -15.52 -9.35
N LEU A 78 -6.35 -14.73 -10.31
CA LEU A 78 -5.12 -13.94 -10.16
C LEU A 78 -5.40 -12.82 -9.16
N LYS A 79 -5.04 -13.02 -7.90
CA LYS A 79 -5.37 -12.10 -6.82
C LYS A 79 -4.27 -11.06 -6.65
N PRO A 80 -4.49 -9.79 -7.00
CA PRO A 80 -3.56 -8.74 -6.62
C PRO A 80 -3.47 -8.60 -5.10
N VAL A 81 -2.26 -8.44 -4.58
CA VAL A 81 -2.01 -8.27 -3.14
C VAL A 81 -1.01 -7.17 -2.87
N TRP A 82 -1.12 -6.60 -1.67
CA TRP A 82 -0.13 -5.71 -1.06
C TRP A 82 0.22 -6.25 0.33
N GLY A 83 1.49 -6.14 0.72
CA GLY A 83 1.95 -6.66 1.98
C GLY A 83 3.42 -6.33 2.22
N THR A 84 4.06 -7.17 3.02
CA THR A 84 5.49 -7.09 3.31
C THR A 84 6.26 -8.23 2.66
N LEU A 85 7.47 -7.94 2.21
CA LEU A 85 8.45 -8.93 1.77
C LEU A 85 9.57 -8.97 2.81
N ARG A 86 9.65 -10.07 3.57
CA ARG A 86 10.64 -10.36 4.62
C ARG A 86 10.73 -9.29 5.72
N ASP A 87 9.65 -8.55 5.98
CA ASP A 87 9.63 -7.42 6.93
C ASP A 87 10.65 -6.31 6.61
N GLU A 88 11.10 -6.24 5.36
CA GLU A 88 12.07 -5.25 4.89
C GLU A 88 11.43 -4.20 3.98
N TYR A 89 10.47 -4.64 3.15
CA TYR A 89 9.88 -3.81 2.11
C TYR A 89 8.37 -3.97 2.07
N PHE A 90 7.69 -2.92 1.61
CA PHE A 90 6.32 -3.03 1.14
C PHE A 90 6.31 -3.50 -0.30
N GLN A 91 5.50 -4.50 -0.63
CA GLN A 91 5.47 -5.07 -1.96
C GLN A 91 4.07 -5.31 -2.51
N ASN A 92 3.93 -5.12 -3.82
CA ASN A 92 2.75 -5.49 -4.59
C ASN A 92 3.06 -6.74 -5.42
N ALA A 93 2.19 -7.73 -5.37
CA ALA A 93 2.35 -8.98 -6.10
C ALA A 93 1.00 -9.53 -6.58
N ILE A 94 1.04 -10.68 -7.24
CA ILE A 94 -0.13 -11.45 -7.65
C ILE A 94 -0.03 -12.82 -6.98
N LEU A 95 -1.10 -13.29 -6.36
CA LEU A 95 -1.22 -14.64 -5.81
C LEU A 95 -2.13 -15.49 -6.69
N ILE A 96 -1.76 -16.74 -6.89
CA ILE A 96 -2.64 -17.77 -7.45
C ILE A 96 -2.29 -19.12 -6.83
N ASP A 97 -3.26 -19.74 -6.17
CA ASP A 97 -3.05 -20.92 -5.32
C ASP A 97 -1.91 -20.70 -4.31
N ASP A 98 -0.84 -21.48 -4.42
CA ASP A 98 0.35 -21.43 -3.58
C ASP A 98 1.53 -20.70 -4.24
N TRP A 99 1.28 -19.96 -5.34
CA TRP A 99 2.30 -19.19 -6.05
C TRP A 99 2.24 -17.71 -5.72
N TYR A 100 3.43 -17.16 -5.49
CA TYR A 100 3.70 -15.74 -5.41
C TYR A 100 4.35 -15.29 -6.71
N ILE A 101 3.73 -14.32 -7.38
CA ILE A 101 4.19 -13.74 -8.65
C ILE A 101 4.48 -12.26 -8.41
N ASP A 102 5.76 -11.91 -8.40
CA ASP A 102 6.25 -10.55 -8.32
C ASP A 102 6.66 -10.09 -9.72
N ALA A 103 5.81 -9.28 -10.35
CA ALA A 103 6.08 -8.73 -11.68
C ALA A 103 7.05 -7.52 -11.64
N ALA A 104 7.53 -7.14 -10.46
CA ALA A 104 8.22 -5.88 -10.18
C ALA A 104 9.34 -6.05 -9.14
N ASN A 105 10.05 -7.18 -9.15
CA ASN A 105 11.06 -7.52 -8.14
C ASN A 105 12.28 -6.57 -8.18
N ASP A 106 12.51 -5.92 -9.33
CA ASP A 106 13.56 -4.92 -9.56
C ASP A 106 13.24 -3.52 -8.98
N THR A 107 12.02 -3.29 -8.49
CA THR A 107 11.58 -1.96 -8.02
C THR A 107 12.10 -1.54 -6.64
N VAL A 108 12.68 -2.49 -5.91
CA VAL A 108 13.38 -2.22 -4.63
C VAL A 108 14.89 -2.24 -4.83
N ASN A 109 15.38 -3.15 -5.67
CA ASN A 109 16.79 -3.27 -6.04
C ASN A 109 16.89 -3.51 -7.55
N PRO A 110 17.41 -2.55 -8.33
CA PRO A 110 17.41 -2.62 -9.79
C PRO A 110 18.34 -3.70 -10.36
N ASN A 111 19.19 -4.32 -9.52
CA ASN A 111 20.07 -5.42 -9.91
C ASN A 111 19.37 -6.79 -9.84
N LYS A 112 18.13 -6.86 -9.34
CA LYS A 112 17.34 -8.09 -9.32
C LYS A 112 16.70 -8.37 -10.68
N PRO A 113 16.28 -9.61 -10.96
CA PRO A 113 15.40 -9.90 -12.09
C PRO A 113 14.13 -9.05 -12.02
N ARG A 114 13.56 -8.68 -13.18
CA ARG A 114 12.32 -7.90 -13.26
C ARG A 114 11.12 -8.65 -12.65
N VAL A 115 11.10 -9.96 -12.85
CA VAL A 115 10.02 -10.86 -12.43
C VAL A 115 10.60 -11.98 -11.58
N GLU A 116 9.87 -12.37 -10.54
CA GLU A 116 10.14 -13.53 -9.70
C GLU A 116 8.84 -14.32 -9.47
N ILE A 117 8.89 -15.62 -9.69
CA ILE A 117 7.79 -16.54 -9.40
C ILE A 117 8.32 -17.68 -8.55
N VAL A 118 7.80 -17.75 -7.32
CA VAL A 118 8.18 -18.76 -6.33
C VAL A 118 6.96 -19.22 -5.55
N LYS A 119 7.11 -20.27 -4.74
CA LYS A 119 6.04 -20.66 -3.81
C LYS A 119 5.84 -19.56 -2.77
N LEU A 120 4.59 -19.31 -2.38
CA LEU A 120 4.25 -18.32 -1.36
C LEU A 120 4.95 -18.63 -0.03
N ALA A 121 5.10 -19.91 0.32
CA ALA A 121 5.83 -20.33 1.52
C ALA A 121 7.33 -20.00 1.48
N GLU A 122 7.91 -19.81 0.29
CA GLU A 122 9.33 -19.56 0.07
C GLU A 122 9.64 -18.08 -0.23
N SER A 123 8.64 -17.28 -0.60
CA SER A 123 8.86 -15.88 -0.99
C SER A 123 9.24 -14.98 0.18
N GLY A 124 8.82 -15.34 1.40
CA GLY A 124 8.86 -14.45 2.57
C GLY A 124 7.85 -13.31 2.47
N PHE A 125 6.86 -13.40 1.57
CA PHE A 125 5.77 -12.43 1.47
C PHE A 125 4.66 -12.77 2.47
N SER A 126 4.15 -11.74 3.16
CA SER A 126 2.98 -11.88 4.02
C SER A 126 2.13 -10.61 4.03
N ALA A 127 0.85 -10.76 4.39
CA ALA A 127 0.02 -9.61 4.72
C ALA A 127 0.58 -8.88 5.96
N ILE A 128 0.39 -7.56 6.02
CA ILE A 128 0.70 -6.79 7.22
C ILE A 128 -0.39 -7.02 8.24
N SER A 129 0.01 -7.39 9.45
CA SER A 129 -0.87 -7.84 10.52
C SER A 129 -1.06 -6.80 11.62
N SER A 130 -0.23 -5.75 11.66
CA SER A 130 -0.25 -4.73 12.70
C SER A 130 0.34 -3.40 12.23
N PHE A 131 -0.03 -2.32 12.91
CA PHE A 131 0.60 -1.01 12.66
C PHE A 131 2.03 -0.96 13.17
N GLU A 132 2.39 -1.72 14.20
CA GLU A 132 3.77 -1.84 14.71
C GLU A 132 4.70 -2.43 13.65
N GLN A 133 4.24 -3.48 12.96
CA GLN A 133 4.95 -4.06 11.82
C GLN A 133 5.09 -3.03 10.70
N PHE A 134 4.01 -2.33 10.35
CA PHE A 134 4.05 -1.24 9.36
C PHE A 134 5.08 -0.17 9.75
N CYS A 135 5.07 0.29 11.00
CA CYS A 135 5.97 1.32 11.51
C CYS A 135 7.44 0.89 11.37
N THR A 136 7.75 -0.35 11.77
CA THR A 136 9.10 -0.91 11.68
C THR A 136 9.62 -0.91 10.24
N ILE A 137 8.78 -1.36 9.30
CA ILE A 137 9.14 -1.39 7.86
C ILE A 137 9.28 0.04 7.34
N ALA A 138 8.30 0.91 7.59
CA ALA A 138 8.29 2.28 7.10
C ALA A 138 9.51 3.08 7.58
N GLN A 139 9.86 2.99 8.87
CA GLN A 139 11.03 3.68 9.43
C GLN A 139 12.32 3.30 8.72
N LYS A 140 12.52 2.00 8.45
CA LYS A 140 13.73 1.51 7.77
C LYS A 140 13.71 1.82 6.28
N TYR A 141 12.63 1.45 5.60
CA TYR A 141 12.55 1.49 4.14
C TYR A 141 12.32 2.90 3.60
N TRP A 142 11.46 3.69 4.23
CA TRP A 142 11.16 5.06 3.82
C TRP A 142 12.02 6.11 4.55
N GLN A 143 12.80 5.70 5.57
CA GLN A 143 13.65 6.59 6.36
C GLN A 143 12.84 7.74 6.98
N VAL A 144 11.71 7.39 7.61
CA VAL A 144 10.77 8.33 8.21
C VAL A 144 10.76 8.23 9.73
N THR A 145 10.48 9.35 10.38
CA THR A 145 9.99 9.39 11.76
C THR A 145 8.47 9.29 11.76
N LEU A 146 7.92 8.58 12.73
CA LEU A 146 6.49 8.32 12.87
C LEU A 146 5.96 8.94 14.16
N TYR A 147 4.82 9.62 14.04
CA TYR A 147 4.05 10.18 15.16
C TYR A 147 2.62 9.63 15.12
N GLN A 148 1.93 9.72 16.25
CA GLN A 148 0.48 9.46 16.27
C GLN A 148 -0.28 10.55 15.49
N ASN A 149 -1.38 10.19 14.86
CA ASN A 149 -2.26 11.16 14.21
C ASN A 149 -3.11 11.91 15.25
N ASP A 150 -2.49 12.92 15.85
CA ASP A 150 -3.11 13.96 16.68
C ASP A 150 -3.25 15.30 15.92
N LEU A 151 -3.12 15.26 14.58
CA LEU A 151 -3.39 16.37 13.66
C LEU A 151 -4.89 16.47 13.38
N PHE A 152 -5.48 15.33 13.02
CA PHE A 152 -6.91 15.18 12.75
C PHE A 152 -7.42 13.95 13.51
N PRO A 153 -7.67 14.05 14.83
CA PRO A 153 -8.00 12.91 15.68
C PRO A 153 -9.19 12.07 15.19
N ALA A 154 -10.17 12.68 14.52
CA ALA A 154 -11.31 11.96 13.94
C ALA A 154 -10.91 10.99 12.79
N LEU A 155 -9.77 11.22 12.13
CA LEU A 155 -9.24 10.29 11.12
C LEU A 155 -8.39 9.17 11.74
N ALA A 156 -7.87 9.36 12.95
CA ALA A 156 -6.90 8.47 13.57
C ALA A 156 -7.33 6.99 13.68
N PRO A 157 -8.61 6.65 13.91
CA PRO A 157 -9.04 5.25 13.92
C PRO A 157 -8.75 4.52 12.60
N PHE A 158 -8.76 5.23 11.47
CA PHE A 158 -8.49 4.68 10.13
C PHE A 158 -7.06 4.96 9.66
N LEU A 159 -6.49 6.09 10.08
CA LEU A 159 -5.21 6.63 9.63
C LEU A 159 -4.40 7.06 10.86
N PRO A 160 -3.84 6.12 11.64
CA PRO A 160 -3.27 6.44 12.95
C PRO A 160 -1.88 7.09 12.90
N LEU A 161 -1.27 7.19 11.72
CA LEU A 161 0.15 7.52 11.58
C LEU A 161 0.37 8.85 10.87
N VAL A 162 1.33 9.62 11.36
CA VAL A 162 1.93 10.77 10.66
C VAL A 162 3.38 10.41 10.34
N CYS A 163 3.76 10.46 9.07
CA CYS A 163 5.13 10.21 8.61
C CYS A 163 5.83 11.54 8.35
N VAL A 164 7.12 11.61 8.68
CA VAL A 164 8.00 12.74 8.33
C VAL A 164 9.34 12.20 7.85
N ASN A 165 9.77 12.55 6.64
CA ASN A 165 11.10 12.16 6.14
C ASN A 165 12.17 13.20 6.51
N GLN A 166 13.43 12.86 6.23
CA GLN A 166 14.58 13.73 6.53
C GLN A 166 14.56 15.06 5.74
N GLN A 167 13.87 15.12 4.61
CA GLN A 167 13.70 16.33 3.79
C GLN A 167 12.53 17.20 4.26
N GLY A 168 11.85 16.85 5.35
CA GLY A 168 10.71 17.60 5.89
C GLY A 168 9.41 17.38 5.13
N ALA A 169 9.32 16.41 4.21
CA ALA A 169 8.03 16.02 3.66
C ALA A 169 7.23 15.25 4.73
N CYS A 170 5.98 15.63 4.94
CA CYS A 170 5.10 15.06 5.95
C CYS A 170 3.74 14.66 5.36
N TRP A 171 3.25 13.46 5.68
CA TRP A 171 2.00 12.90 5.17
C TRP A 171 1.33 11.98 6.19
N LEU A 172 0.04 11.68 6.02
CA LEU A 172 -0.62 10.63 6.79
C LEU A 172 -0.20 9.24 6.28
N GLY A 173 0.37 8.43 7.16
CA GLY A 173 0.87 7.09 6.86
C GLY A 173 -0.23 6.03 6.83
N ALA A 174 0.13 4.84 6.34
CA ALA A 174 -0.79 3.68 6.24
C ALA A 174 -2.12 4.00 5.53
N ALA A 175 -2.13 4.97 4.62
CA ALA A 175 -3.33 5.44 3.94
C ALA A 175 -3.64 4.63 2.67
N ASN A 176 -3.84 3.32 2.82
CA ASN A 176 -4.25 2.42 1.75
C ASN A 176 -5.38 1.48 2.21
N ASP A 177 -6.04 0.82 1.26
CA ASP A 177 -7.22 0.00 1.52
C ASP A 177 -6.93 -1.19 2.46
N ASP A 178 -5.74 -1.80 2.36
CA ASP A 178 -5.35 -2.93 3.20
C ASP A 178 -5.21 -2.51 4.67
N MET A 179 -4.55 -1.38 4.94
CA MET A 179 -4.38 -0.86 6.31
C MET A 179 -5.69 -0.30 6.88
N ILE A 180 -6.52 0.33 6.05
CA ILE A 180 -7.89 0.72 6.44
C ILE A 180 -8.72 -0.53 6.78
N SER A 181 -8.62 -1.59 5.98
CA SER A 181 -9.28 -2.87 6.24
C SER A 181 -8.79 -3.52 7.52
N LEU A 182 -7.48 -3.45 7.80
CA LEU A 182 -6.88 -3.94 9.04
C LEU A 182 -7.43 -3.19 10.26
N ALA A 183 -7.47 -1.86 10.21
CA ALA A 183 -8.05 -1.03 11.26
C ALA A 183 -9.50 -1.44 11.54
N ARG A 184 -10.33 -1.53 10.49
CA ARG A 184 -11.75 -1.89 10.60
C ARG A 184 -11.96 -3.31 11.14
N LYS A 185 -11.27 -4.31 10.59
CA LYS A 185 -11.38 -5.72 11.04
C LYS A 185 -10.99 -5.91 12.51
N SER A 186 -10.12 -5.05 13.03
CA SER A 186 -9.75 -5.04 14.45
C SER A 186 -10.67 -4.20 15.33
N GLU A 187 -11.77 -3.67 14.79
CA GLU A 187 -12.64 -2.70 15.47
C GLU A 187 -11.84 -1.50 15.99
N PHE A 188 -10.86 -1.04 15.21
CA PHE A 188 -9.92 0.04 15.56
C PHE A 188 -9.00 -0.25 16.76
N ARG A 189 -8.96 -1.48 17.30
CA ARG A 189 -8.09 -1.82 18.45
C ARG A 189 -6.61 -1.74 18.11
N LEU A 190 -6.24 -2.10 16.88
CA LEU A 190 -4.85 -1.98 16.42
C LEU A 190 -4.44 -0.52 16.25
N SER A 191 -5.34 0.34 15.78
CA SER A 191 -5.12 1.79 15.68
C SER A 191 -4.95 2.41 17.08
N GLU A 192 -5.85 2.09 18.01
CA GLU A 192 -5.79 2.56 19.41
C GLU A 192 -4.46 2.19 20.08
N ARG A 193 -4.02 0.93 19.87
CA ARG A 193 -2.75 0.43 20.42
C ARG A 193 -1.56 1.22 19.89
N ILE A 194 -1.44 1.39 18.58
CA ILE A 194 -0.28 2.11 18.02
C ILE A 194 -0.27 3.59 18.41
N LEU A 195 -1.45 4.25 18.44
CA LEU A 195 -1.59 5.64 18.88
C LEU A 195 -1.05 5.85 20.31
N SER A 196 -1.29 4.88 21.19
CA SER A 196 -0.82 4.91 22.58
C SER A 196 0.69 4.71 22.75
N THR A 197 1.38 4.25 21.69
CA THR A 197 2.83 3.97 21.72
C THR A 197 3.66 5.02 21.00
N LEU A 198 3.08 5.74 20.04
CA LEU A 198 3.79 6.72 19.24
C LEU A 198 3.82 8.10 19.93
N PRO A 199 4.92 8.86 19.75
CA PRO A 199 4.97 10.23 20.26
C PRO A 199 3.93 11.12 19.57
N ASN A 200 3.46 12.15 20.29
CA ASN A 200 2.63 13.23 19.76
C ASN A 200 3.32 13.93 18.58
N THR A 201 2.54 14.44 17.63
CA THR A 201 3.11 15.21 16.52
C THR A 201 3.69 16.53 17.05
N PRO A 202 4.95 16.87 16.73
CA PRO A 202 5.57 18.12 17.17
C PRO A 202 4.78 19.36 16.74
N GLN A 203 4.77 20.39 17.60
CA GLN A 203 3.95 21.59 17.38
C GLN A 203 4.23 22.30 16.05
N HIS A 204 5.48 22.35 15.60
CA HIS A 204 5.83 22.97 14.31
C HIS A 204 5.21 22.23 13.12
N ILE A 205 5.13 20.90 13.17
CA ILE A 205 4.42 20.09 12.16
C ILE A 205 2.92 20.37 12.22
N LYS A 206 2.33 20.39 13.43
CA LYS A 206 0.91 20.74 13.60
C LYS A 206 0.59 22.10 12.98
N THR A 207 1.40 23.12 13.26
CA THR A 207 1.25 24.47 12.69
C THR A 207 1.34 24.47 11.16
N ALA A 208 2.25 23.68 10.56
CA ALA A 208 2.36 23.57 9.10
C ALA A 208 1.08 22.97 8.47
N TRP A 209 0.57 21.86 9.01
CA TRP A 209 -0.69 21.25 8.58
C TRP A 209 -1.87 22.20 8.71
N TYR A 210 -1.95 22.89 9.84
CA TYR A 210 -3.02 23.83 10.17
C TYR A 210 -3.00 25.11 9.33
N THR A 211 -1.81 25.58 8.95
CA THR A 211 -1.66 26.68 7.98
C THR A 211 -2.10 26.22 6.60
N GLN A 212 -1.67 25.03 6.17
CA GLN A 212 -1.96 24.51 4.84
C GLN A 212 -3.44 24.13 4.66
N TYR A 213 -4.09 23.55 5.67
CA TYR A 213 -5.40 22.91 5.53
C TYR A 213 -6.48 23.49 6.46
N GLY A 214 -6.16 24.50 7.27
CA GLY A 214 -7.11 25.09 8.22
C GLY A 214 -8.33 25.76 7.59
N TYR A 215 -8.32 25.97 6.27
CA TYR A 215 -9.46 26.51 5.52
C TYR A 215 -10.54 25.46 5.18
N LEU A 216 -10.25 24.16 5.37
CA LEU A 216 -11.18 23.08 5.05
C LEU A 216 -12.32 23.03 6.09
N SER A 217 -13.55 22.93 5.61
CA SER A 217 -14.77 22.95 6.45
C SER A 217 -15.27 21.55 6.84
N ASP A 218 -14.65 20.48 6.34
CA ASP A 218 -15.03 19.11 6.66
C ASP A 218 -14.88 18.84 8.16
N HIS A 219 -15.95 18.42 8.80
CA HIS A 219 -15.99 18.10 10.23
C HIS A 219 -14.94 17.06 10.66
N LEU A 220 -14.54 16.13 9.79
CA LEU A 220 -13.50 15.14 10.07
C LEU A 220 -12.09 15.76 10.11
N LEU A 221 -11.93 16.96 9.56
CA LEU A 221 -10.68 17.71 9.48
C LEU A 221 -10.63 18.88 10.46
N GLN A 222 -11.62 18.99 11.36
CA GLN A 222 -11.64 20.04 12.36
C GLN A 222 -10.62 19.77 13.47
N ARG A 223 -10.06 20.86 13.99
CA ARG A 223 -9.21 20.81 15.18
C ARG A 223 -10.05 20.46 16.38
N THR A 224 -9.53 19.58 17.22
CA THR A 224 -10.17 19.16 18.46
C THR A 224 -9.11 18.84 19.50
N GLU A 225 -9.45 19.03 20.77
CA GLU A 225 -8.64 18.61 21.91
C GLU A 225 -8.93 17.16 22.34
N VAL A 226 -9.91 16.52 21.69
CA VAL A 226 -10.26 15.12 21.96
C VAL A 226 -9.12 14.21 21.51
N ASP A 227 -8.69 13.36 22.44
CA ASP A 227 -7.61 12.41 22.21
C ASP A 227 -7.95 11.41 21.07
N PRO A 228 -7.00 11.11 20.15
CA PRO A 228 -7.21 10.15 19.07
C PRO A 228 -7.73 8.77 19.51
N THR A 229 -7.32 8.27 20.67
CA THR A 229 -7.78 6.98 21.20
C THR A 229 -9.25 7.01 21.61
N THR A 230 -9.76 8.16 22.03
CA THR A 230 -11.19 8.36 22.34
C THR A 230 -12.04 8.19 21.08
N PHE A 231 -11.56 8.62 19.91
CA PHE A 231 -12.22 8.36 18.64
C PHE A 231 -12.25 6.86 18.30
N CYS A 232 -11.17 6.11 18.57
CA CYS A 232 -11.17 4.66 18.34
C CYS A 232 -12.26 3.97 19.17
N GLN A 233 -12.39 4.33 20.44
CA GLN A 233 -13.39 3.77 21.36
C GLN A 233 -14.81 4.16 20.94
N SER A 234 -15.02 5.45 20.61
CA SER A 234 -16.32 5.97 20.18
C SER A 234 -16.79 5.35 18.86
N TYR A 235 -15.91 5.24 17.87
CA TYR A 235 -16.22 4.63 16.58
C TYR A 235 -16.51 3.14 16.69
N ARG A 236 -15.79 2.42 17.57
CA ARG A 236 -16.09 1.03 17.92
C ARG A 236 -17.47 0.90 18.56
N ALA A 237 -17.80 1.72 19.55
CA ALA A 237 -19.11 1.69 20.21
C ALA A 237 -20.26 1.99 19.24
N GLN A 238 -20.01 2.82 18.23
CA GLN A 238 -20.95 3.17 17.16
C GLN A 238 -20.90 2.21 15.95
N GLN A 239 -20.12 1.13 16.00
CA GLN A 239 -19.94 0.15 14.92
C GLN A 239 -19.49 0.74 13.57
N LYS A 240 -18.72 1.84 13.61
CA LYS A 240 -18.19 2.52 12.42
C LYS A 240 -17.18 1.71 11.63
N ASP A 241 -16.66 0.63 12.20
CA ASP A 241 -15.84 -0.36 11.50
C ASP A 241 -16.63 -1.08 10.39
N SER A 242 -17.95 -1.24 10.55
CA SER A 242 -18.82 -1.88 9.56
C SER A 242 -19.47 -0.89 8.59
N ASP A 243 -19.49 0.40 8.92
CA ASP A 243 -20.13 1.48 8.15
C ASP A 243 -19.30 1.89 6.92
N LEU A 244 -19.70 1.38 5.74
CA LEU A 244 -19.01 1.67 4.47
C LEU A 244 -19.15 3.13 4.03
N LEU A 245 -20.29 3.77 4.30
CA LEU A 245 -20.51 5.18 3.94
C LEU A 245 -19.60 6.08 4.77
N PHE A 246 -19.45 5.77 6.05
CA PHE A 246 -18.53 6.48 6.92
C PHE A 246 -17.07 6.26 6.54
N ARG A 247 -16.69 5.02 6.19
CA ARG A 247 -15.36 4.73 5.63
C ARG A 247 -15.09 5.59 4.39
N ASP A 248 -16.07 5.73 3.49
CA ASP A 248 -15.91 6.54 2.28
C ASP A 248 -15.82 8.04 2.60
N ALA A 249 -16.52 8.53 3.63
CA ALA A 249 -16.35 9.89 4.13
C ALA A 249 -14.92 10.12 4.66
N ILE A 250 -14.38 9.18 5.44
CA ILE A 250 -12.98 9.22 5.92
C ILE A 250 -12.00 9.28 4.75
N VAL A 251 -12.18 8.44 3.73
CA VAL A 251 -11.30 8.45 2.54
C VAL A 251 -11.42 9.77 1.79
N LYS A 252 -12.62 10.32 1.60
CA LYS A 252 -12.83 11.64 0.97
C LYS A 252 -12.16 12.77 1.76
N ALA A 253 -12.24 12.75 3.09
CA ALA A 253 -11.55 13.70 3.95
C ALA A 253 -10.03 13.58 3.78
N TYR A 254 -9.48 12.36 3.80
CA TYR A 254 -8.05 12.11 3.57
C TYR A 254 -7.58 12.58 2.18
N LEU A 255 -8.37 12.39 1.12
CA LEU A 255 -7.96 12.81 -0.23
C LEU A 255 -7.74 14.32 -0.34
N GLN A 256 -8.39 15.13 0.50
CA GLN A 256 -8.12 16.58 0.60
C GLN A 256 -6.74 16.88 1.19
N LEU A 257 -6.19 15.94 1.98
CA LEU A 257 -4.91 16.00 2.68
C LEU A 257 -3.77 15.26 1.95
N ALA A 258 -4.06 14.52 0.88
CA ALA A 258 -3.14 13.54 0.28
C ALA A 258 -1.82 14.12 -0.25
N LYS A 259 -1.75 15.45 -0.46
CA LYS A 259 -0.51 16.14 -0.84
C LYS A 259 0.50 16.25 0.31
N GLY A 260 0.03 16.15 1.56
CA GLY A 260 0.88 16.38 2.73
C GLY A 260 1.33 17.83 2.86
N VAL A 261 2.31 18.07 3.72
CA VAL A 261 2.97 19.37 3.91
C VAL A 261 4.49 19.23 3.85
N SER A 262 5.17 20.32 3.55
CA SER A 262 6.62 20.45 3.75
C SER A 262 6.86 21.28 5.02
N ILE A 263 7.73 20.80 5.90
CA ILE A 263 8.16 21.50 7.12
C ILE A 263 9.60 22.03 7.03
N ALA A 264 10.24 21.85 5.87
CA ALA A 264 11.52 22.46 5.53
C ALA A 264 11.34 23.93 5.10
#